data_AF-A0A1F9DTH7-F1
#
_entry.id   AF-A0A1F9DTH7-F1
#
_cell.length_a   1.000
_cell.length_b   1.000
_cell.length_c   1.000
_cell.angle_alpha   90.00
_cell.angle_beta   90.00
_cell.angle_gamma   90.00
#
_symmetry.space_group_name_H-M   'P 1'
#
loop_
_entity.id
_entity.type
_entity.pdbx_description
1 polymer ?
#
loop_
_entity_poly.entity_id
_entity_poly.type
_entity_poly.pdbx_seq_one_letter_code
_entity_poly.pdbx_strand_id
1 'polypeptide(L)' 'MKEEPLPQESPLWDCPNLIVTAHISGPSLPEDMVGIFKENFRRFLRKEPLIGLIDFSRGF' A
#
# COMPACT_ATOMS: atom_id res chain seq x y z
N MET A 1 -16.25 -3.64 -12.63
CA MET A 1 -15.33 -3.22 -11.54
C MET A 1 -14.05 -4.03 -11.70
N LYS A 2 -12.88 -3.53 -11.30
CA LYS A 2 -11.68 -4.38 -11.17
C LYS A 2 -11.70 -4.91 -9.74
N GLU A 3 -11.72 -6.23 -9.56
CA GLU A 3 -11.94 -6.88 -8.27
C GLU A 3 -10.70 -7.63 -7.82
N GLU A 4 -10.45 -7.57 -6.52
CA GLU A 4 -9.47 -8.39 -5.84
C GLU A 4 -10.18 -9.19 -4.72
N PRO A 5 -9.95 -10.51 -4.63
CA PRO A 5 -9.11 -11.33 -5.51
C PRO A 5 -9.65 -11.35 -6.95
N LEU A 6 -8.75 -11.59 -7.92
CA LEU A 6 -9.15 -11.68 -9.32
C LEU A 6 -10.18 -12.82 -9.48
N PRO A 7 -11.39 -12.57 -10.03
CA PRO A 7 -12.41 -13.60 -10.18
C PRO A 7 -11.89 -14.81 -10.97
N GLN A 8 -12.36 -16.00 -10.61
CA GLN A 8 -11.90 -17.25 -11.23
C GLN A 8 -12.28 -17.32 -12.71
N GLU A 9 -13.41 -16.72 -13.08
CA GLU A 9 -13.93 -16.66 -14.46
C GLU A 9 -13.25 -15.56 -15.30
N SER A 10 -12.26 -14.86 -14.75
CA SER A 10 -11.57 -13.78 -15.45
C SER A 10 -10.76 -14.34 -16.63
N PRO A 11 -10.92 -13.78 -17.85
CA PRO A 11 -10.13 -14.20 -19.02
C PRO A 11 -8.64 -13.87 -18.89
N LEU A 12 -8.26 -13.08 -17.88
CA LEU A 12 -6.87 -12.76 -17.59
C LEU A 12 -6.06 -13.98 -17.13
N TRP A 13 -6.71 -15.03 -16.59
CA TRP A 13 -6.04 -16.28 -16.22
C TRP A 13 -5.50 -17.04 -17.44
N ASP A 14 -6.21 -16.99 -18.57
CA ASP A 14 -5.87 -17.72 -19.80
C ASP A 14 -5.17 -16.83 -20.85
N CYS A 15 -4.82 -15.58 -20.49
CA CYS A 15 -4.28 -14.62 -21.44
C CYS A 15 -2.82 -14.98 -21.82
N PRO A 16 -2.52 -15.18 -23.12
CA PRO A 16 -1.15 -15.53 -23.53
C PRO A 16 -0.19 -14.37 -23.28
N ASN A 17 1.03 -14.69 -22.83
CA ASN A 17 2.08 -13.73 -22.49
C ASN A 17 1.74 -12.78 -21.33
N LEU A 18 0.83 -13.18 -20.43
CA LEU A 18 0.47 -12.44 -19.23
C LEU A 18 0.95 -13.19 -17.98
N ILE A 19 1.53 -12.47 -17.02
CA ILE A 19 1.89 -13.00 -15.69
C ILE A 19 1.02 -12.29 -14.65
N VAL A 20 0.25 -13.07 -13.88
CA VAL A 20 -0.53 -12.56 -12.75
C VAL A 20 0.27 -12.73 -11.46
N THR A 21 0.35 -11.66 -10.66
CA THR A 21 0.87 -11.72 -9.27
C THR A 21 -0.23 -11.26 -8.33
N ALA A 22 -0.36 -11.90 -7.17
CA ALA A 22 -1.49 -11.71 -6.26
C ALA A 22 -1.35 -10.46 -5.36
N HIS A 23 -1.11 -9.29 -5.95
CA HIS A 23 -0.91 -8.02 -5.22
C HIS A 23 0.17 -8.12 -4.13
N ILE A 24 1.31 -8.73 -4.46
CA ILE A 24 2.45 -8.93 -3.54
C ILE A 24 3.75 -8.29 -4.05
N SER A 25 3.69 -7.37 -5.00
CA SER A 25 4.89 -6.76 -5.59
C SER A 25 5.65 -5.82 -4.65
N GLY A 26 4.98 -5.29 -3.62
CA GLY A 26 5.56 -4.39 -2.62
C GLY A 26 4.93 -4.61 -1.25
N PRO A 27 5.27 -5.70 -0.53
CA PRO A 27 4.70 -5.97 0.78
C PRO A 27 5.18 -4.93 1.81
N SER A 28 4.27 -4.51 2.68
CA SER A 28 4.64 -3.71 3.85
C SER A 28 5.35 -4.58 4.88
N LEU A 29 6.64 -4.32 5.11
CA LEU A 29 7.41 -5.02 6.12
C LEU A 29 7.19 -4.38 7.50
N PRO A 30 6.85 -5.15 8.56
CA PRO A 30 6.61 -4.61 9.88
C PRO A 30 7.78 -3.77 10.43
N GLU A 31 9.02 -4.17 10.13
CA GLU A 31 10.23 -3.49 10.61
C GLU A 31 10.29 -2.04 10.11
N ASP A 32 9.95 -1.82 8.83
CA ASP A 32 9.94 -0.49 8.20
C ASP A 32 8.78 0.36 8.74
N MET A 33 7.59 -0.24 8.84
CA MET A 33 6.36 0.45 9.26
C MET A 33 6.42 0.89 10.73
N VAL A 34 6.92 0.02 11.61
CA VAL A 34 7.05 0.32 13.05
C VAL A 34 8.04 1.45 13.29
N GLY A 35 9.12 1.53 12.50
CA GLY A 35 10.10 2.62 12.58
C GLY A 35 9.44 3.99 12.36
N ILE A 36 8.74 4.14 11.23
CA ILE A 36 8.04 5.38 10.86
C ILE A 36 6.95 5.72 11.88
N PHE A 37 6.16 4.74 12.31
CA PHE A 37 5.10 4.95 13.30
C PHE A 37 5.66 5.48 14.62
N LYS A 38 6.73 4.86 15.15
CA LYS A 38 7.35 5.28 16.42
C LYS A 38 7.87 6.71 16.35
N GLU A 39 8.44 7.10 15.23
CA GLU A 39 8.93 8.48 15.05
C GLU A 39 7.78 9.48 14.95
N ASN A 40 6.74 9.18 14.17
CA ASN A 40 5.55 10.01 14.10
C ASN A 40 4.82 10.13 15.44
N PHE A 41 4.80 9.07 16.24
CA PHE A 41 4.23 9.12 17.59
C PHE A 41 4.98 10.09 18.50
N ARG A 42 6.32 10.11 18.45
CA ARG A 42 7.12 11.08 19.22
C ARG A 42 6.87 12.51 18.75
N ARG A 43 6.83 12.75 17.44
CA ARG A 43 6.54 14.06 16.84
C ARG A 43 5.16 14.56 17.23
N PHE A 44 4.16 13.68 17.20
CA PHE A 44 2.80 13.98 17.61
C PHE A 44 2.75 14.51 19.06
N LEU A 45 3.40 13.83 20.01
CA LEU A 45 3.47 14.26 21.41
C LEU A 45 4.13 15.64 21.59
N ARG A 46 5.08 15.98 20.70
CA ARG A 46 5.80 17.26 20.69
C ARG A 46 5.12 18.34 19.84
N LYS A 47 3.97 18.05 19.22
CA LYS A 47 3.29 18.93 18.25
C LYS A 47 4.18 19.31 17.06
N GLU A 48 5.06 18.41 16.66
CA GLU A 48 5.93 18.57 15.49
C GLU A 48 5.25 18.03 14.22
N PRO A 49 5.64 18.52 13.03
CA PRO A 49 5.13 17.98 11.77
C PRO A 49 5.44 16.49 11.60
N LEU A 50 4.42 15.72 11.22
CA LEU A 50 4.54 14.30 10.93
C LEU A 50 5.23 14.05 9.58
N ILE A 51 5.92 12.93 9.48
CA ILE A 51 6.54 12.42 8.26
C ILE A 51 5.48 11.71 7.42
N GLY A 52 5.45 11.98 6.12
CA GLY A 52 4.58 11.28 5.16
C GLY A 52 3.12 11.77 5.16
N LEU A 53 2.88 13.06 5.42
CA LEU A 53 1.54 13.63 5.33
C LEU A 53 0.99 13.53 3.91
N ILE A 54 -0.25 13.06 3.79
CA ILE A 54 -1.01 12.94 2.54
C ILE A 54 -1.74 14.26 2.27
N ASP A 55 -1.69 14.72 1.02
CA ASP A 55 -2.50 15.84 0.57
C ASP A 55 -3.82 15.29 -0.02
N PHE A 56 -4.88 15.34 0.78
CA PHE A 56 -6.19 14.83 0.38
C PHE A 56 -6.80 15.59 -0.81
N SER A 57 -6.37 16.82 -1.10
CA SER A 57 -6.83 17.56 -2.28
C SER A 57 -6.20 17.03 -3.57
N ARG A 58 -4.99 16.47 -3.47
CA ARG A 58 -4.28 15.82 -4.58
C ARG A 58 -4.60 14.33 -4.69
N GLY A 59 -5.02 13.71 -3.58
CA GLY A 59 -5.37 12.30 -3.48
C GLY A 59 -4.17 11.37 -3.22
N PHE A 60 -3.00 11.92 -2.87
CA PHE A 60 -1.77 11.20 -2.52
C PHE A 60 -0.80 12.05 -1.71
#